data_AF-A0A975ISH5-F1
#
_entry.id   AF-A0A975ISH5-F1
#
_cell.length_a   1.000
_cell.length_b   1.000
_cell.length_c   1.000
_cell.angle_alpha   90.00
_cell.angle_beta   90.00
_cell.angle_gamma   90.00
#
_symmetry.space_group_name_H-M   'P 1'
#
loop_
_entity.id
_entity.type
_entity.pdbx_description
1 polymer ?
#
loop_
_entity_poly.entity_id
_entity_poly.type
_entity_poly.pdbx_seq_one_letter_code
_entity_poly.pdbx_strand_id
1 'polypeptide(L)'
;MVSCKNEKQPDKKQPDTQTGNNVETLENNSFDFVVAFGSCNRQDLEQPLWNAMAKQKPDIFIWGGDNIYADTKDMAKMAKDYQTQLNNPDYKNFIETINNQVYGVWDDHDYGKNDAGIEWQYKTESQDLFLDFIGVASTDKRRSQKGIYYAENIQVNDKTVKLILLDTRYFRSPLQKNKNSDKRYKPWQNGEGTLLSETQWNWLENELKNSKADYHIIMSSIQIWSDEHGFETWGNFPHEVEKLKTLLNTYQPQNLVMLSGDRHISEFSSQNLDAYDYPIFDFTSSSLTHSFSSFTSEPNADRVGKVVVENSYGILNYNFEQNKVIMQMHNQNEILQEYELEF
;
A
#
# COMPACT_ATOMS: atom_id res chain seq x y z
N MET A 1 -60.06 7.54 -41.24
CA MET A 1 -58.90 6.67 -41.50
C MET A 1 -58.28 6.34 -40.16
N VAL A 2 -58.26 5.04 -39.87
CA VAL A 2 -57.60 4.27 -38.79
C VAL A 2 -57.59 4.87 -37.37
N SER A 3 -58.47 4.29 -36.55
CA SER A 3 -58.56 4.36 -35.09
C SER A 3 -58.12 3.01 -34.52
N CYS A 4 -57.33 2.98 -33.45
CA CYS A 4 -57.18 1.86 -32.51
C CYS A 4 -56.97 2.48 -31.12
N LYS A 5 -57.96 2.60 -30.22
CA LYS A 5 -58.61 1.61 -29.35
C LYS A 5 -57.65 0.78 -28.48
N ASN A 6 -57.76 1.05 -27.18
CA ASN A 6 -57.29 0.26 -26.04
C ASN A 6 -57.97 -1.12 -25.99
N GLU A 7 -57.18 -2.16 -25.72
CA GLU A 7 -57.67 -3.42 -25.13
C GLU A 7 -56.72 -3.87 -23.99
N LYS A 8 -57.32 -4.17 -22.84
CA LYS A 8 -56.72 -4.86 -21.69
C LYS A 8 -56.90 -6.37 -21.86
N GLN A 9 -55.92 -7.16 -21.42
CA GLN A 9 -56.04 -8.42 -20.63
C GLN A 9 -54.70 -9.19 -20.64
N PRO A 10 -54.47 -10.20 -19.76
CA PRO A 10 -54.95 -10.40 -18.39
C PRO A 10 -53.82 -10.81 -17.40
N ASP A 11 -54.13 -10.74 -16.10
CA ASP A 11 -53.33 -11.26 -14.99
C ASP A 11 -53.00 -12.75 -15.14
N LYS A 12 -51.71 -13.09 -15.02
CA LYS A 12 -51.25 -14.45 -14.76
C LYS A 12 -50.91 -14.61 -13.28
N LYS A 13 -51.73 -15.40 -12.59
CA LYS A 13 -51.40 -16.03 -11.30
C LYS A 13 -50.11 -16.83 -11.44
N GLN A 14 -49.11 -16.55 -10.62
CA GLN A 14 -48.02 -17.48 -10.32
C GLN A 14 -48.38 -18.28 -9.06
N PRO A 15 -47.99 -19.56 -8.97
CA PRO A 15 -48.39 -20.44 -7.89
C PRO A 15 -47.50 -20.26 -6.65
N ASP A 16 -48.14 -20.31 -5.49
CA ASP A 16 -47.50 -20.56 -4.21
C ASP A 16 -46.81 -21.93 -4.24
N THR A 17 -45.49 -21.94 -4.13
CA THR A 17 -44.73 -23.12 -3.70
C THR A 17 -43.94 -22.73 -2.46
N GLN A 18 -44.42 -23.20 -1.32
CA GLN A 18 -43.61 -23.37 -0.12
C GLN A 18 -42.44 -24.30 -0.44
N THR A 19 -41.22 -23.81 -0.25
CA THR A 19 -40.04 -24.64 -0.03
C THR A 19 -39.34 -24.12 1.21
N GLY A 20 -39.45 -24.87 2.30
CA GLY A 20 -38.56 -24.71 3.44
C GLY A 20 -37.16 -25.22 3.13
N ASN A 21 -36.24 -24.82 4.01
CA ASN A 21 -34.92 -25.38 4.25
C ASN A 21 -33.86 -25.14 3.17
N ASN A 22 -33.09 -24.06 3.35
CA ASN A 22 -31.77 -24.15 3.99
C ASN A 22 -31.15 -22.75 3.93
N VAL A 23 -31.35 -21.98 5.00
CA VAL A 23 -30.36 -20.96 5.34
C VAL A 23 -29.21 -21.77 5.90
N GLU A 24 -28.33 -22.25 5.03
CA GLU A 24 -26.94 -22.43 5.42
C GLU A 24 -26.48 -21.04 5.83
N THR A 25 -26.52 -20.80 7.12
CA THR A 25 -25.64 -19.83 7.77
C THR A 25 -24.24 -20.13 7.22
N LEU A 26 -23.73 -19.24 6.37
CA LEU A 26 -22.32 -19.22 5.98
C LEU A 26 -21.52 -19.09 7.28
N GLU A 27 -21.14 -20.25 7.83
CA GLU A 27 -20.35 -20.38 9.03
C GLU A 27 -18.95 -19.84 8.73
N ASN A 28 -18.57 -18.76 9.42
CA ASN A 28 -17.20 -18.31 9.66
C ASN A 28 -16.26 -18.23 8.43
N ASN A 29 -16.38 -17.18 7.62
CA ASN A 29 -15.21 -16.63 6.92
C ASN A 29 -14.27 -15.98 7.96
N SER A 30 -13.60 -16.77 8.78
CA SER A 30 -12.43 -16.29 9.52
C SER A 30 -11.25 -16.30 8.57
N PHE A 31 -10.65 -15.12 8.33
CA PHE A 31 -9.38 -15.03 7.62
C PHE A 31 -8.25 -15.56 8.49
N ASP A 32 -7.28 -16.24 7.87
CA ASP A 32 -6.12 -16.81 8.56
C ASP A 32 -5.12 -15.73 8.97
N PHE A 33 -5.03 -14.68 8.15
CA PHE A 33 -4.13 -13.55 8.35
C PHE A 33 -4.73 -12.27 7.80
N VAL A 34 -4.76 -11.22 8.61
CA VAL A 34 -5.31 -9.91 8.26
C VAL A 34 -4.23 -8.85 8.37
N VAL A 35 -3.93 -8.19 7.25
CA VAL A 35 -2.97 -7.07 7.20
C VAL A 35 -3.73 -5.77 7.07
N ALA A 36 -3.50 -4.82 7.96
CA ALA A 36 -3.91 -3.43 7.75
C ALA A 36 -2.73 -2.59 7.24
N PHE A 37 -2.98 -1.63 6.36
CA PHE A 37 -1.95 -0.68 5.94
C PHE A 37 -2.52 0.68 5.51
N GLY A 38 -1.68 1.70 5.56
CA GLY A 38 -2.02 3.02 5.06
C GLY A 38 -0.84 3.99 5.13
N SER A 39 -0.95 5.09 4.39
CA SER A 39 0.07 6.14 4.32
C SER A 39 -0.55 7.54 4.55
N CYS A 40 0.29 8.57 4.54
CA CYS A 40 -0.15 9.98 4.51
C CYS A 40 -0.96 10.35 5.76
N ASN A 41 -0.33 10.16 6.91
CA ASN A 41 -0.86 10.48 8.23
C ASN A 41 -0.24 11.76 8.78
N ARG A 42 -1.04 12.82 8.86
CA ARG A 42 -0.68 14.04 9.56
C ARG A 42 -0.91 13.90 11.06
N GLN A 43 0.19 13.89 11.81
CA GLN A 43 0.21 13.79 13.27
C GLN A 43 -0.50 14.95 13.98
N ASP A 44 -0.69 16.09 13.30
CA ASP A 44 -1.32 17.31 13.82
C ASP A 44 -2.80 17.45 13.43
N LEU A 45 -3.37 16.47 12.71
CA LEU A 45 -4.79 16.39 12.36
C LEU A 45 -5.52 15.30 13.16
N GLU A 46 -6.84 15.31 13.08
CA GLU A 46 -7.67 14.20 13.57
C GLU A 46 -7.39 12.92 12.76
N GLN A 47 -7.32 11.78 13.45
CA GLN A 47 -7.01 10.48 12.86
C GLN A 47 -8.15 9.48 13.10
N PRO A 48 -9.29 9.63 12.40
CA PRO A 48 -10.53 8.92 12.73
C PRO A 48 -10.49 7.41 12.40
N LEU A 49 -9.50 6.97 11.64
CA LEU A 49 -9.48 5.62 11.04
C LEU A 49 -8.93 4.54 11.98
N TRP A 50 -8.15 4.86 13.01
CA TRP A 50 -7.54 3.85 13.89
C TRP A 50 -8.57 2.96 14.58
N ASN A 51 -9.64 3.56 15.10
CA ASN A 51 -10.71 2.83 15.77
C ASN A 51 -11.53 1.98 14.79
N ALA A 52 -11.65 2.41 13.52
CA ALA A 52 -12.30 1.60 12.48
C ALA A 52 -11.40 0.43 12.06
N MET A 53 -10.11 0.67 11.88
CA MET A 53 -9.10 -0.33 11.55
C MET A 53 -8.98 -1.40 12.63
N ALA A 54 -9.00 -1.02 13.92
CA ALA A 54 -9.01 -1.97 15.04
C ALA A 54 -10.20 -2.95 15.00
N LYS A 55 -11.37 -2.52 14.49
CA LYS A 55 -12.56 -3.40 14.37
C LYS A 55 -12.39 -4.49 13.32
N GLN A 56 -11.48 -4.30 12.36
CA GLN A 56 -11.13 -5.32 11.38
C GLN A 56 -10.25 -6.43 11.96
N LYS A 57 -9.77 -6.25 13.20
CA LYS A 57 -8.91 -7.20 13.92
C LYS A 57 -7.67 -7.64 13.10
N PRO A 58 -6.87 -6.68 12.59
CA PRO A 58 -5.65 -7.04 11.89
C PRO A 58 -4.67 -7.77 12.81
N ASP A 59 -3.83 -8.62 12.23
CA ASP A 59 -2.70 -9.25 12.91
C ASP A 59 -1.48 -8.33 12.93
N ILE A 60 -1.30 -7.55 11.86
CA ILE A 60 -0.20 -6.60 11.70
C ILE A 60 -0.66 -5.28 11.08
N PHE A 61 0.13 -4.24 11.26
CA PHE A 61 -0.03 -2.97 10.54
C PHE A 61 1.23 -2.59 9.77
N ILE A 62 1.05 -2.09 8.54
CA ILE A 62 2.14 -1.59 7.69
C ILE A 62 1.94 -0.09 7.44
N TRP A 63 2.90 0.70 7.93
CA TRP A 63 3.08 2.09 7.54
C TRP A 63 3.57 2.17 6.10
N GLY A 64 2.78 2.80 5.25
CA GLY A 64 3.08 2.95 3.83
C GLY A 64 3.89 4.21 3.47
N GLY A 65 4.39 4.94 4.46
CA GLY A 65 5.08 6.21 4.27
C GLY A 65 4.24 7.43 4.65
N ASP A 66 4.90 8.60 4.74
CA ASP A 66 4.32 9.83 5.29
C ASP A 66 3.65 9.60 6.65
N ASN A 67 4.39 8.95 7.55
CA ASN A 67 3.87 8.54 8.86
C ASN A 67 3.64 9.75 9.78
N ILE A 68 4.40 10.82 9.48
CA ILE A 68 4.28 12.17 10.00
C ILE A 68 4.60 13.17 8.88
N TYR A 69 4.16 14.41 9.02
CA TYR A 69 4.51 15.52 8.12
C TYR A 69 5.51 16.46 8.78
N ALA A 70 6.80 16.10 8.69
CA ALA A 70 7.85 16.81 9.39
C ALA A 70 8.38 18.03 8.60
N ASP A 71 8.69 17.83 7.31
CA ASP A 71 9.19 18.85 6.36
C ASP A 71 10.22 19.82 6.95
N THR A 72 11.22 19.28 7.64
CA THR A 72 12.09 20.06 8.50
C THR A 72 13.54 19.64 8.43
N LYS A 73 14.42 20.64 8.58
CA LYS A 73 15.86 20.47 8.82
C LYS A 73 16.20 20.37 10.30
N ASP A 74 15.23 20.65 11.17
CA ASP A 74 15.35 20.56 12.63
C ASP A 74 14.93 19.16 13.09
N MET A 75 15.93 18.34 13.45
CA MET A 75 15.71 16.97 13.90
C MET A 75 15.00 16.89 15.26
N ALA A 76 15.08 17.94 16.09
CA ALA A 76 14.30 17.99 17.33
C ALA A 76 12.81 18.19 17.03
N LYS A 77 12.47 18.97 15.99
CA LYS A 77 11.09 19.06 15.49
C LYS A 77 10.60 17.72 14.96
N MET A 78 11.37 17.06 14.09
CA MET A 78 10.98 15.75 13.53
C MET A 78 10.80 14.69 14.64
N ALA A 79 11.71 14.64 15.62
CA ALA A 79 11.56 13.77 16.79
C ALA A 79 10.27 14.06 17.56
N LYS A 80 9.93 15.35 17.75
CA LYS A 80 8.67 15.75 18.40
C LYS A 80 7.44 15.36 17.57
N ASP A 81 7.51 15.44 16.25
CA ASP A 81 6.42 15.03 15.37
C ASP A 81 6.16 13.51 15.48
N TYR A 82 7.21 12.68 15.46
CA TYR A 82 7.09 11.24 15.74
C TYR A 82 6.52 10.96 17.13
N GLN A 83 6.99 11.69 18.16
CA GLN A 83 6.43 11.57 19.50
C GLN A 83 4.96 12.00 19.56
N THR A 84 4.53 12.96 18.76
CA THR A 84 3.12 13.36 18.67
C THR A 84 2.28 12.20 18.15
N GLN A 85 2.76 11.49 17.12
CA GLN A 85 2.08 10.31 16.61
C GLN A 85 2.05 9.16 17.64
N LEU A 86 3.18 8.84 18.27
CA LEU A 86 3.26 7.78 19.29
C LEU A 86 2.39 8.07 20.52
N ASN A 87 2.14 9.34 20.83
CA ASN A 87 1.28 9.77 21.94
C ASN A 87 -0.19 9.94 21.53
N ASN A 88 -0.55 9.76 20.26
CA ASN A 88 -1.95 9.76 19.84
C ASN A 88 -2.66 8.56 20.52
N PRO A 89 -3.72 8.80 21.33
CA PRO A 89 -4.36 7.74 22.09
C PRO A 89 -5.04 6.68 21.21
N ASP A 90 -5.61 7.07 20.07
CA ASP A 90 -6.26 6.12 19.16
C ASP A 90 -5.24 5.25 18.44
N TYR A 91 -4.11 5.82 17.99
CA TYR A 91 -3.02 5.04 17.42
C TYR A 91 -2.41 4.09 18.45
N LYS A 92 -2.16 4.57 19.67
CA LYS A 92 -1.63 3.74 20.76
C LYS A 92 -2.55 2.56 21.08
N ASN A 93 -3.86 2.82 21.22
CA ASN A 93 -4.84 1.77 21.45
C ASN A 93 -4.86 0.76 20.29
N PHE A 94 -4.79 1.23 19.05
CA PHE A 94 -4.73 0.38 17.87
C PHE A 94 -3.51 -0.54 17.87
N ILE A 95 -2.29 -0.01 18.05
CA ILE A 95 -1.08 -0.85 18.01
C ILE A 95 -1.03 -1.85 19.18
N GLU A 96 -1.66 -1.53 20.32
CA GLU A 96 -1.84 -2.49 21.42
C GLU A 96 -2.73 -3.67 21.02
N THR A 97 -3.76 -3.47 20.17
CA THR A 97 -4.63 -4.58 19.69
C THR A 97 -3.89 -5.60 18.84
N ILE A 98 -2.77 -5.22 18.22
CA ILE A 98 -1.95 -6.05 17.35
C ILE A 98 -0.62 -6.45 18.00
N ASN A 99 -0.52 -6.37 19.34
CA ASN A 99 0.70 -6.69 20.09
C ASN A 99 1.96 -5.95 19.58
N ASN A 100 1.80 -4.71 19.11
CA ASN A 100 2.84 -3.87 18.52
C ASN A 100 3.52 -4.49 17.28
N GLN A 101 2.83 -5.35 16.53
CA GLN A 101 3.30 -5.85 15.23
C GLN A 101 3.14 -4.77 14.15
N VAL A 102 3.96 -3.73 14.24
CA VAL A 102 4.00 -2.59 13.33
C VAL A 102 5.25 -2.67 12.47
N TYR A 103 5.06 -2.58 11.17
CA TYR A 103 6.12 -2.54 10.17
C TYR A 103 5.95 -1.29 9.30
N GLY A 104 6.93 -0.99 8.45
CA GLY A 104 6.69 -0.05 7.37
C GLY A 104 7.92 0.67 6.87
N VAL A 105 7.64 1.69 6.07
CA VAL A 105 8.62 2.57 5.42
C VAL A 105 8.26 4.03 5.68
N TRP A 106 9.21 4.93 5.46
CA TRP A 106 8.95 6.37 5.37
C TRP A 106 8.50 6.74 3.96
N ASP A 107 8.12 7.99 3.78
CA ASP A 107 8.14 8.68 2.51
C ASP A 107 8.76 10.09 2.65
N ASP A 108 8.54 11.04 1.74
CA ASP A 108 9.33 12.28 1.76
C ASP A 108 9.06 13.19 2.94
N HIS A 109 7.84 13.22 3.46
CA HIS A 109 7.48 14.15 4.52
C HIS A 109 8.12 13.78 5.87
N ASP A 110 8.31 12.48 6.14
CA ASP A 110 9.04 11.94 7.30
C ASP A 110 10.50 11.60 7.00
N TYR A 111 10.90 11.58 5.73
CA TYR A 111 12.30 11.74 5.29
C TYR A 111 12.81 13.19 5.46
N GLY A 112 11.89 14.16 5.52
CA GLY A 112 12.14 15.52 6.00
C GLY A 112 12.00 16.63 4.96
N LYS A 113 11.66 16.32 3.70
CA LYS A 113 11.35 17.31 2.67
C LYS A 113 10.64 16.68 1.50
N ASN A 114 9.47 17.22 1.15
CA ASN A 114 8.71 16.89 -0.04
C ASN A 114 9.58 16.65 -1.31
N ASP A 115 9.35 15.51 -1.95
CA ASP A 115 9.99 14.94 -3.13
C ASP A 115 11.52 14.78 -3.05
N ALA A 116 12.12 14.85 -1.86
CA ALA A 116 13.57 14.77 -1.74
C ALA A 116 14.08 13.33 -1.84
N GLY A 117 15.19 13.16 -2.57
CA GLY A 117 15.90 11.88 -2.65
C GLY A 117 17.28 11.96 -2.00
N ILE A 118 18.28 11.45 -2.71
CA ILE A 118 19.67 11.36 -2.28
C ILE A 118 20.28 12.72 -1.89
N GLU A 119 19.78 13.82 -2.45
CA GLU A 119 20.23 15.19 -2.20
C GLU A 119 19.85 15.75 -0.82
N TRP A 120 19.00 15.04 -0.07
CA TRP A 120 18.66 15.45 1.29
C TRP A 120 19.81 15.19 2.26
N GLN A 121 20.37 16.27 2.82
CA GLN A 121 21.56 16.20 3.67
C GLN A 121 21.30 15.61 5.07
N TYR A 122 20.05 15.60 5.55
CA TYR A 122 19.67 15.12 6.89
C TYR A 122 19.10 13.70 6.89
N LYS A 123 19.29 12.95 5.80
CA LYS A 123 18.69 11.62 5.64
C LYS A 123 19.20 10.58 6.65
N THR A 124 20.44 10.72 7.13
CA THR A 124 20.99 9.84 8.16
C THR A 124 20.28 10.06 9.49
N GLU A 125 20.10 11.31 9.89
CA GLU A 125 19.42 11.68 11.12
C GLU A 125 17.91 11.36 11.04
N SER A 126 17.31 11.55 9.86
CA SER A 126 15.93 11.15 9.61
C SER A 126 15.77 9.62 9.73
N GLN A 127 16.78 8.84 9.30
CA GLN A 127 16.83 7.38 9.46
C GLN A 127 16.84 6.98 10.92
N ASP A 128 17.67 7.62 11.73
CA ASP A 128 17.75 7.30 13.15
C ASP A 128 16.39 7.53 13.84
N LEU A 129 15.72 8.64 13.52
CA LEU A 129 14.41 8.98 14.07
C LEU A 129 13.28 8.05 13.58
N PHE A 130 13.29 7.70 12.30
CA PHE A 130 12.32 6.72 11.77
C PHE A 130 12.51 5.36 12.43
N LEU A 131 13.76 4.87 12.54
CA LEU A 131 14.06 3.59 13.18
C LEU A 131 13.71 3.59 14.67
N ASP A 132 13.83 4.73 15.36
CA ASP A 132 13.31 4.90 16.72
C ASP A 132 11.78 4.81 16.76
N PHE A 133 11.10 5.47 15.83
CA PHE A 133 9.64 5.48 15.72
C PHE A 133 9.05 4.08 15.52
N ILE A 134 9.62 3.27 14.62
CA ILE A 134 9.17 1.88 14.39
C ILE A 134 9.79 0.87 15.38
N GLY A 135 10.48 1.34 16.42
CA GLY A 135 10.97 0.49 17.52
C GLY A 135 12.14 -0.42 17.18
N VAL A 136 12.96 -0.09 16.18
CA VAL A 136 14.14 -0.90 15.82
C VAL A 136 15.19 -0.83 16.93
N ALA A 137 15.66 -1.99 17.40
CA ALA A 137 16.70 -2.06 18.42
C ALA A 137 18.00 -1.35 17.98
N SER A 138 18.74 -0.77 18.94
CA SER A 138 20.01 -0.08 18.67
C SER A 138 21.11 -1.01 18.13
N THR A 139 20.96 -2.33 18.29
CA THR A 139 21.88 -3.36 17.79
C THR A 139 21.48 -3.93 16.42
N ASP A 140 20.34 -3.53 15.87
CA ASP A 140 19.86 -4.01 14.58
C ASP A 140 20.77 -3.53 13.44
N LYS A 141 21.00 -4.39 12.43
CA LYS A 141 21.82 -4.06 11.26
C LYS A 141 21.38 -2.77 10.56
N ARG A 142 20.07 -2.46 10.58
CA ARG A 142 19.49 -1.24 10.00
C ARG A 142 20.06 0.05 10.58
N ARG A 143 20.54 0.03 11.83
CA ARG A 143 21.22 1.17 12.48
C ARG A 143 22.60 1.47 11.88
N SER A 144 23.16 0.53 11.13
CA SER A 144 24.46 0.68 10.46
C SER A 144 24.37 0.65 8.93
N GLN A 145 23.22 0.25 8.39
CA GLN A 145 22.98 0.26 6.95
C GLN A 145 22.55 1.66 6.49
N LYS A 146 22.66 1.92 5.19
CA LYS A 146 22.13 3.13 4.56
C LYS A 146 20.77 2.82 3.95
N GLY A 147 19.75 3.56 4.36
CA GLY A 147 18.36 3.32 4.02
C GLY A 147 17.66 2.38 5.00
N ILE A 148 16.33 2.41 5.00
CA ILE A 148 15.49 1.71 5.97
C ILE A 148 14.97 0.36 5.49
N TYR A 149 15.30 -0.06 4.26
CA TYR A 149 14.77 -1.28 3.66
C TYR A 149 15.08 -2.55 4.48
N TYR A 150 14.12 -3.48 4.56
CA TYR A 150 14.27 -4.74 5.27
C TYR A 150 13.19 -5.75 4.85
N ALA A 151 13.32 -6.98 5.33
CA ALA A 151 12.33 -8.03 5.13
C ALA A 151 12.14 -8.83 6.42
N GLU A 152 10.94 -9.36 6.59
CA GLU A 152 10.53 -10.17 7.74
C GLU A 152 9.79 -11.41 7.24
N ASN A 153 10.00 -12.55 7.89
CA ASN A 153 9.20 -13.76 7.68
C ASN A 153 8.24 -13.89 8.86
N ILE A 154 6.95 -13.76 8.59
CA ILE A 154 5.89 -13.84 9.59
C ILE A 154 5.30 -15.24 9.50
N GLN A 155 5.44 -16.01 10.59
CA GLN A 155 4.85 -17.34 10.69
C GLN A 155 3.37 -17.18 11.10
N VAL A 156 2.46 -17.72 10.29
CA VAL A 156 1.03 -17.75 10.57
C VAL A 156 0.53 -19.17 10.35
N ASN A 157 0.12 -19.83 11.43
CA ASN A 157 -0.19 -21.27 11.41
C ASN A 157 0.98 -22.08 10.83
N ASP A 158 0.74 -22.88 9.79
CA ASP A 158 1.74 -23.67 9.05
C ASP A 158 2.33 -22.93 7.84
N LYS A 159 1.96 -21.67 7.62
CA LYS A 159 2.38 -20.83 6.49
C LYS A 159 3.35 -19.74 6.88
N THR A 160 4.20 -19.35 5.93
CA THR A 160 5.08 -18.18 6.08
C THR A 160 4.66 -17.08 5.10
N VAL A 161 4.44 -15.87 5.63
CA VAL A 161 4.26 -14.65 4.84
C VAL A 161 5.56 -13.85 4.87
N LYS A 162 6.15 -13.58 3.71
CA LYS A 162 7.33 -12.74 3.60
C LYS A 162 6.94 -11.30 3.29
N LEU A 163 7.22 -10.41 4.23
CA LEU A 163 7.06 -8.98 4.06
C LEU A 163 8.40 -8.38 3.61
N ILE A 164 8.39 -7.66 2.48
CA ILE A 164 9.56 -6.98 1.90
C ILE A 164 9.23 -5.48 1.86
N LEU A 165 10.05 -4.66 2.50
CA LEU A 165 9.82 -3.23 2.67
C LEU A 165 10.94 -2.45 1.99
N LEU A 166 10.59 -1.67 0.97
CA LEU A 166 11.53 -0.95 0.12
C LEU A 166 11.70 0.50 0.58
N ASP A 167 12.94 0.96 0.65
CA ASP A 167 13.28 2.38 0.76
C ASP A 167 13.44 2.98 -0.63
N THR A 168 12.56 3.90 -0.99
CA THR A 168 12.47 4.60 -2.28
C THR A 168 12.97 6.06 -2.19
N ARG A 169 13.62 6.45 -1.09
CA ARG A 169 14.07 7.83 -0.84
C ARG A 169 15.59 7.93 -0.69
N TYR A 170 16.20 7.12 0.16
CA TYR A 170 17.58 7.34 0.64
C TYR A 170 18.64 7.50 -0.48
N PHE A 171 18.47 6.73 -1.55
CA PHE A 171 19.36 6.69 -2.71
C PHE A 171 18.73 7.21 -3.99
N ARG A 172 17.43 7.53 -3.98
CA ARG A 172 16.71 7.95 -5.16
C ARG A 172 17.34 9.21 -5.75
N SER A 173 17.61 9.22 -7.04
CA SER A 173 18.10 10.41 -7.73
C SER A 173 17.03 11.51 -7.73
N PRO A 174 17.41 12.79 -7.80
CA PRO A 174 16.44 13.88 -7.83
C PRO A 174 15.41 13.70 -8.96
N LEU A 175 14.16 14.06 -8.69
CA LEU A 175 13.12 14.02 -9.72
C LEU A 175 13.40 15.09 -10.80
N GLN A 176 13.16 14.73 -12.06
CA GLN A 176 13.35 15.65 -13.17
C GLN A 176 12.09 16.48 -13.41
N LYS A 177 12.14 17.77 -13.07
CA LYS A 177 11.05 18.70 -13.38
C LYS A 177 10.77 18.73 -14.88
N ASN A 178 9.49 18.67 -15.24
CA ASN A 178 9.05 18.83 -16.61
C ASN A 178 8.53 20.26 -16.81
N LYS A 179 9.29 21.09 -17.53
CA LYS A 179 8.94 22.50 -17.78
C LYS A 179 8.01 22.71 -18.97
N ASN A 180 7.75 21.66 -19.75
CA ASN A 180 7.07 21.74 -21.05
C ASN A 180 5.77 20.91 -21.08
N SER A 181 5.24 20.51 -19.93
CA SER A 181 4.04 19.68 -19.78
C SER A 181 3.35 20.02 -18.46
N ASP A 182 2.07 19.71 -18.36
CA ASP A 182 1.31 19.81 -17.10
C ASP A 182 1.71 18.72 -16.10
N LYS A 183 2.38 17.64 -16.55
CA LYS A 183 3.01 16.67 -15.64
C LYS A 183 4.15 17.33 -14.88
N ARG A 184 4.19 17.18 -13.55
CA ARG A 184 5.21 17.79 -12.69
C ARG A 184 6.61 17.26 -12.99
N TYR A 185 6.70 15.96 -13.24
CA TYR A 185 7.95 15.26 -13.51
C TYR A 185 7.97 14.59 -14.88
N LYS A 186 9.18 14.41 -15.41
CA LYS A 186 9.46 13.58 -16.59
C LYS A 186 10.34 12.40 -16.16
N PRO A 187 10.25 11.25 -16.84
CA PRO A 187 11.07 10.10 -16.51
C PRO A 187 12.55 10.35 -16.81
N TRP A 188 13.40 9.64 -16.07
CA TRP A 188 14.81 9.46 -16.42
C TRP A 188 14.96 8.65 -17.71
N GLN A 189 16.03 8.92 -18.45
CA GLN A 189 16.40 8.07 -19.58
C GLN A 189 16.97 6.75 -19.06
N ASN A 190 16.83 5.69 -19.85
CA ASN A 190 17.31 4.36 -19.45
C ASN A 190 18.83 4.39 -19.12
N GLY A 191 19.18 3.85 -17.96
CA GLY A 191 20.56 3.84 -17.45
C GLY A 191 21.00 5.15 -16.78
N GLU A 192 20.12 6.15 -16.69
CA GLU A 192 20.34 7.37 -15.92
C GLU A 192 19.45 7.42 -14.69
N GLY A 193 19.94 8.02 -13.61
CA GLY A 193 19.21 8.07 -12.35
C GLY A 193 19.02 6.69 -11.71
N THR A 194 18.59 6.69 -10.46
CA THR A 194 18.29 5.47 -9.72
C THR A 194 17.20 5.71 -8.70
N LEU A 195 16.38 4.71 -8.40
CA LEU A 195 15.38 4.70 -7.33
C LEU A 195 15.93 3.93 -6.14
N LEU A 196 16.26 2.65 -6.34
CA LEU A 196 16.91 1.81 -5.32
C LEU A 196 18.42 1.72 -5.59
N SER A 197 19.24 1.77 -4.53
CA SER A 197 20.69 1.58 -4.71
C SER A 197 21.04 0.20 -5.27
N GLU A 198 22.23 0.05 -5.86
CA GLU A 198 22.74 -1.27 -6.25
C GLU A 198 22.76 -2.25 -5.07
N THR A 199 23.12 -1.78 -3.86
CA THR A 199 23.10 -2.60 -2.65
C THR A 199 21.69 -3.10 -2.32
N GLN A 200 20.69 -2.23 -2.42
CA GLN A 200 19.30 -2.59 -2.15
C GLN A 200 18.72 -3.48 -3.25
N TRP A 201 19.08 -3.26 -4.52
CA TRP A 201 18.70 -4.16 -5.62
C TRP A 201 19.26 -5.56 -5.43
N ASN A 202 20.56 -5.67 -5.11
CA ASN A 202 21.20 -6.96 -4.85
C ASN A 202 20.59 -7.63 -3.61
N TRP A 203 20.23 -6.84 -2.59
CA TRP A 203 19.50 -7.34 -1.43
C TRP A 203 18.12 -7.89 -1.82
N LEU A 204 17.30 -7.13 -2.56
CA LEU A 204 15.97 -7.53 -3.02
C LEU A 204 16.04 -8.81 -3.86
N GLU A 205 16.96 -8.88 -4.82
CA GLU A 205 17.20 -10.08 -5.62
C GLU A 205 17.50 -11.29 -4.72
N ASN A 206 18.35 -11.14 -3.70
CA ASN A 206 18.65 -12.22 -2.77
C ASN A 206 17.46 -12.60 -1.89
N GLU A 207 16.63 -11.63 -1.48
CA GLU A 207 15.41 -11.93 -0.72
C GLU A 207 14.43 -12.75 -1.55
N LEU A 208 14.24 -12.40 -2.82
CA LEU A 208 13.36 -13.14 -3.74
C LEU A 208 13.93 -14.52 -4.08
N LYS A 209 15.19 -14.57 -4.52
CA LYS A 209 15.88 -15.80 -4.94
C LYS A 209 15.91 -16.89 -3.87
N ASN A 210 16.07 -16.50 -2.60
CA ASN A 210 16.21 -17.45 -1.50
C ASN A 210 14.89 -17.66 -0.72
N SER A 211 13.80 -17.01 -1.14
CA SER A 211 12.53 -17.14 -0.42
C SER A 211 11.93 -18.54 -0.57
N LYS A 212 11.32 -19.00 0.51
CA LYS A 212 10.49 -20.20 0.56
C LYS A 212 9.12 -19.92 1.19
N ALA A 213 8.78 -18.64 1.35
CA ALA A 213 7.51 -18.23 1.92
C ALA A 213 6.36 -18.60 0.98
N ASP A 214 5.22 -18.94 1.56
CA ASP A 214 4.00 -19.28 0.84
C ASP A 214 3.34 -18.01 0.26
N TYR A 215 3.50 -16.86 0.92
CA TYR A 215 2.92 -15.58 0.49
C TYR A 215 3.95 -14.46 0.54
N HIS A 216 3.82 -13.47 -0.35
CA HIS A 216 4.72 -12.34 -0.42
C HIS A 216 3.96 -11.02 -0.46
N ILE A 217 4.45 -10.05 0.32
CA ILE A 217 3.99 -8.67 0.30
C ILE A 217 5.20 -7.78 0.04
N ILE A 218 5.14 -6.92 -0.99
CA ILE A 218 6.15 -5.89 -1.24
C ILE A 218 5.52 -4.52 -0.97
N MET A 219 6.09 -3.76 -0.03
CA MET A 219 5.71 -2.38 0.24
C MET A 219 6.69 -1.41 -0.40
N SER A 220 6.17 -0.47 -1.19
CA SER A 220 6.87 0.71 -1.69
C SER A 220 6.16 1.95 -1.17
N SER A 221 6.86 3.02 -0.79
CA SER A 221 6.15 4.22 -0.32
C SER A 221 5.40 4.97 -1.44
N ILE A 222 5.85 4.82 -2.68
CA ILE A 222 5.28 5.43 -3.89
C ILE A 222 4.70 4.37 -4.83
N GLN A 223 3.76 4.75 -5.69
CA GLN A 223 3.11 3.84 -6.65
C GLN A 223 4.13 3.17 -7.59
N ILE A 224 3.90 1.90 -7.88
CA ILE A 224 4.77 1.06 -8.70
C ILE A 224 4.24 0.98 -10.14
N TRP A 225 2.93 0.73 -10.31
CA TRP A 225 2.31 0.55 -11.64
C TRP A 225 1.67 1.82 -12.19
N SER A 226 0.99 2.60 -11.36
CA SER A 226 0.40 3.87 -11.80
C SER A 226 1.50 4.91 -12.04
N ASP A 227 1.69 5.33 -13.29
CA ASP A 227 2.77 6.27 -13.65
C ASP A 227 2.38 7.41 -14.61
N GLU A 228 1.15 7.40 -15.13
CA GLU A 228 0.73 8.39 -16.12
C GLU A 228 0.34 9.74 -15.50
N HIS A 229 0.07 9.79 -14.19
CA HIS A 229 -0.42 10.96 -13.44
C HIS A 229 0.60 12.11 -13.33
N GLY A 230 1.89 11.85 -13.57
CA GLY A 230 2.93 12.90 -13.67
C GLY A 230 3.46 13.44 -12.34
N PHE A 231 3.12 12.80 -11.22
CA PHE A 231 3.72 13.02 -9.91
C PHE A 231 4.83 12.00 -9.64
N GLU A 232 5.27 11.88 -8.39
CA GLU A 232 6.27 10.90 -8.02
C GLU A 232 5.72 9.47 -8.09
N THR A 233 6.51 8.57 -8.68
CA THR A 233 6.17 7.16 -8.91
C THR A 233 7.44 6.41 -9.35
N TRP A 234 7.42 5.08 -9.29
CA TRP A 234 8.44 4.26 -9.94
C TRP A 234 8.59 4.56 -11.43
N GLY A 235 7.53 4.97 -12.13
CA GLY A 235 7.61 5.33 -13.56
C GLY A 235 8.42 6.60 -13.85
N ASN A 236 8.88 7.34 -12.83
CA ASN A 236 9.95 8.33 -13.04
C ASN A 236 11.31 7.67 -13.36
N PHE A 237 11.45 6.36 -13.10
CA PHE A 237 12.63 5.52 -13.33
C PHE A 237 12.21 4.25 -14.11
N PRO A 238 11.80 4.37 -15.38
CA PRO A 238 11.18 3.25 -16.12
C PRO A 238 12.09 2.02 -16.24
N HIS A 239 13.42 2.20 -16.28
CA HIS A 239 14.37 1.09 -16.28
C HIS A 239 14.41 0.30 -14.97
N GLU A 240 14.05 0.92 -13.85
CA GLU A 240 13.93 0.24 -12.56
C GLU A 240 12.61 -0.53 -12.43
N VAL A 241 11.54 -0.05 -13.05
CA VAL A 241 10.29 -0.80 -13.24
C VAL A 241 10.55 -2.09 -14.02
N GLU A 242 11.25 -2.00 -15.16
CA GLU A 242 11.59 -3.19 -15.97
C GLU A 242 12.53 -4.15 -15.24
N LYS A 243 13.44 -3.62 -14.41
CA LYS A 243 14.29 -4.44 -13.55
C LYS A 243 13.46 -5.20 -12.50
N LEU A 244 12.49 -4.55 -11.86
CA LEU A 244 11.57 -5.22 -10.93
C LEU A 244 10.80 -6.34 -11.64
N LYS A 245 10.17 -6.06 -12.79
CA LYS A 245 9.46 -7.06 -13.60
C LYS A 245 10.35 -8.25 -13.94
N THR A 246 11.61 -7.99 -14.30
CA THR A 246 12.60 -9.04 -14.59
C THR A 246 12.86 -9.93 -13.37
N LEU A 247 13.06 -9.36 -12.18
CA LEU A 247 13.24 -10.13 -10.95
C LEU A 247 12.00 -10.96 -10.60
N LEU A 248 10.81 -10.37 -10.71
CA LEU A 248 9.54 -11.06 -10.43
C LEU A 248 9.33 -12.24 -11.39
N ASN A 249 9.54 -12.05 -12.70
CA ASN A 249 9.46 -13.15 -13.68
C ASN A 249 10.50 -14.24 -13.46
N THR A 250 11.69 -13.87 -12.96
CA THR A 250 12.80 -14.81 -12.75
C THR A 250 12.61 -15.66 -11.50
N TYR A 251 12.22 -15.05 -10.38
CA TYR A 251 12.17 -15.71 -9.07
C TYR A 251 10.79 -16.13 -8.62
N GLN A 252 9.73 -15.57 -9.22
CA GLN A 252 8.34 -15.99 -9.05
C GLN A 252 7.95 -16.14 -7.56
N PRO A 253 8.14 -15.10 -6.71
CA PRO A 253 7.62 -15.13 -5.35
C PRO A 253 6.15 -15.54 -5.34
N GLN A 254 5.83 -16.57 -4.55
CA GLN A 254 4.48 -17.13 -4.47
C GLN A 254 3.49 -16.12 -3.89
N ASN A 255 2.28 -16.13 -4.44
CA ASN A 255 1.14 -15.40 -3.92
C ASN A 255 1.45 -13.93 -3.57
N LEU A 256 1.96 -13.19 -4.56
CA LEU A 256 2.49 -11.85 -4.40
C LEU A 256 1.41 -10.77 -4.50
N VAL A 257 1.39 -9.86 -3.54
CA VAL A 257 0.70 -8.55 -3.62
C VAL A 257 1.70 -7.44 -3.33
N MET A 258 1.59 -6.31 -4.03
CA MET A 258 2.36 -5.11 -3.74
C MET A 258 1.46 -3.99 -3.21
N LEU A 259 2.04 -3.13 -2.38
CA LEU A 259 1.36 -2.05 -1.68
C LEU A 259 2.08 -0.72 -1.92
N SER A 260 1.31 0.39 -1.97
CA SER A 260 1.85 1.75 -2.15
C SER A 260 1.09 2.85 -1.40
N GLY A 261 1.70 4.05 -1.33
CA GLY A 261 1.21 5.25 -0.63
C GLY A 261 1.30 6.55 -1.47
N ASP A 262 1.75 7.65 -0.85
CA ASP A 262 2.02 9.00 -1.43
C ASP A 262 0.81 9.82 -1.95
N ARG A 263 -0.12 9.21 -2.67
CA ARG A 263 -0.95 9.95 -3.64
C ARG A 263 -2.13 10.76 -3.08
N HIS A 264 -2.47 10.57 -1.81
CA HIS A 264 -3.69 11.08 -1.16
C HIS A 264 -4.99 10.61 -1.82
N ILE A 265 -4.90 9.54 -2.62
CA ILE A 265 -6.02 8.76 -3.17
C ILE A 265 -5.71 7.27 -2.97
N SER A 266 -6.76 6.45 -2.93
CA SER A 266 -6.61 4.99 -2.91
C SER A 266 -7.10 4.42 -4.23
N GLU A 267 -6.35 3.47 -4.78
CA GLU A 267 -6.71 2.77 -6.01
C GLU A 267 -6.03 1.40 -6.07
N PHE A 268 -6.55 0.53 -6.93
CA PHE A 268 -5.85 -0.67 -7.34
C PHE A 268 -5.28 -0.45 -8.74
N SER A 269 -4.02 -0.82 -8.92
CA SER A 269 -3.42 -1.00 -10.24
C SER A 269 -2.94 -2.44 -10.38
N SER A 270 -2.90 -2.98 -11.59
CA SER A 270 -2.43 -4.36 -11.79
C SER A 270 -1.74 -4.54 -13.13
N GLN A 271 -0.70 -5.37 -13.13
CA GLN A 271 0.06 -5.74 -14.33
C GLN A 271 0.07 -7.26 -14.47
N ASN A 272 -0.15 -7.75 -15.70
CA ASN A 272 0.07 -9.16 -16.03
C ASN A 272 1.54 -9.37 -16.36
N LEU A 273 2.18 -10.28 -15.65
CA LEU A 273 3.58 -10.66 -15.90
C LEU A 273 3.63 -12.08 -16.43
N ASP A 274 4.52 -12.34 -17.40
CA ASP A 274 4.59 -13.62 -18.13
C ASP A 274 4.71 -14.86 -17.24
N ALA A 275 5.30 -14.73 -16.06
CA ALA A 275 5.55 -15.85 -15.15
C ALA A 275 4.39 -16.15 -14.18
N TYR A 276 3.28 -15.42 -14.26
CA TYR A 276 2.16 -15.53 -13.33
C TYR A 276 0.85 -15.78 -14.07
N ASP A 277 0.03 -16.69 -13.54
CA ASP A 277 -1.32 -16.96 -14.05
C ASP A 277 -2.38 -16.01 -13.47
N TYR A 278 -1.95 -15.07 -12.62
CA TYR A 278 -2.76 -14.02 -12.01
C TYR A 278 -2.06 -12.65 -12.14
N PRO A 279 -2.82 -11.53 -12.12
CA PRO A 279 -2.24 -10.19 -12.19
C PRO A 279 -1.51 -9.82 -10.89
N ILE A 280 -0.36 -9.15 -11.01
CA ILE A 280 0.35 -8.60 -9.84
C ILE A 280 -0.25 -7.24 -9.50
N PHE A 281 -0.90 -7.17 -8.34
CA PHE A 281 -1.52 -5.94 -7.84
C PHE A 281 -0.52 -5.00 -7.17
N ASP A 282 -0.74 -3.71 -7.40
CA ASP A 282 -0.24 -2.57 -6.62
C ASP A 282 -1.44 -1.89 -5.97
N PHE A 283 -1.64 -2.13 -4.68
CA PHE A 283 -2.72 -1.56 -3.89
C PHE A 283 -2.22 -0.28 -3.19
N THR A 284 -2.63 0.87 -3.73
CA THR A 284 -2.38 2.18 -3.12
C THR A 284 -3.43 2.50 -2.05
N SER A 285 -2.99 2.81 -0.83
CA SER A 285 -3.86 3.24 0.28
C SER A 285 -3.39 4.57 0.84
N SER A 286 -3.99 5.66 0.35
CA SER A 286 -3.67 7.03 0.74
C SER A 286 -4.92 7.93 0.69
N SER A 287 -5.26 8.74 1.68
CA SER A 287 -4.52 9.06 2.89
C SER A 287 -5.31 8.67 4.14
N LEU A 288 -4.61 8.51 5.26
CA LEU A 288 -5.24 8.27 6.55
C LEU A 288 -5.93 9.52 7.14
N THR A 289 -5.57 10.73 6.67
CA THR A 289 -5.97 12.00 7.32
C THR A 289 -6.45 13.11 6.41
N HIS A 290 -5.97 13.22 5.16
CA HIS A 290 -6.30 14.33 4.26
C HIS A 290 -6.23 13.95 2.77
N SER A 291 -7.32 13.39 2.26
CA SER A 291 -7.41 12.96 0.86
C SER A 291 -7.39 14.14 -0.13
N PHE A 292 -7.04 13.85 -1.37
CA PHE A 292 -7.16 14.79 -2.49
C PHE A 292 -8.60 14.87 -2.99
N SER A 293 -9.49 15.41 -2.15
CA SER A 293 -10.94 15.48 -2.38
C SER A 293 -11.36 16.28 -3.63
N SER A 294 -10.49 17.14 -4.18
CA SER A 294 -10.73 17.85 -5.44
C SER A 294 -10.33 17.06 -6.69
N PHE A 295 -9.94 15.79 -6.55
CA PHE A 295 -9.60 14.91 -7.66
C PHE A 295 -10.76 14.83 -8.66
N THR A 296 -10.43 14.98 -9.94
CA THR A 296 -11.39 14.80 -11.04
C THR A 296 -11.13 13.51 -11.80
N SER A 297 -9.88 13.33 -12.27
CA SER A 297 -9.45 12.18 -13.04
C SER A 297 -7.94 12.25 -13.27
N GLU A 298 -7.28 11.10 -13.31
CA GLU A 298 -5.92 10.95 -13.86
C GLU A 298 -5.84 9.68 -14.72
N PRO A 299 -5.06 9.70 -15.81
CA PRO A 299 -4.82 8.49 -16.60
C PRO A 299 -4.06 7.47 -15.75
N ASN A 300 -4.45 6.20 -15.90
CA ASN A 300 -3.78 5.03 -15.37
C ASN A 300 -4.29 3.83 -16.17
N ALA A 301 -3.49 3.38 -17.15
CA ALA A 301 -3.81 2.24 -18.00
C ALA A 301 -3.95 0.92 -17.21
N ASP A 302 -3.37 0.84 -16.01
CA ASP A 302 -3.32 -0.36 -15.18
C ASP A 302 -4.40 -0.38 -14.08
N ARG A 303 -5.24 0.65 -14.02
CA ARG A 303 -6.25 0.80 -12.97
C ARG A 303 -7.26 -0.34 -13.00
N VAL A 304 -7.51 -0.90 -11.82
CA VAL A 304 -8.59 -1.85 -11.56
C VAL A 304 -9.61 -1.18 -10.64
N GLY A 305 -10.86 -1.14 -11.09
CA GLY A 305 -11.94 -0.50 -10.32
C GLY A 305 -11.91 1.03 -10.41
N LYS A 306 -12.19 1.70 -9.29
CA LYS A 306 -12.32 3.16 -9.20
C LYS A 306 -11.26 3.75 -8.29
N VAL A 307 -11.05 5.06 -8.44
CA VAL A 307 -10.28 5.87 -7.49
C VAL A 307 -11.17 6.24 -6.31
N VAL A 308 -10.64 6.04 -5.11
CA VAL A 308 -11.21 6.49 -3.84
C VAL A 308 -10.53 7.80 -3.44
N VAL A 309 -11.32 8.83 -3.23
CA VAL A 309 -10.86 10.21 -2.94
C VAL A 309 -11.22 10.66 -1.53
N GLU A 310 -11.54 9.71 -0.65
CA GLU A 310 -11.84 9.90 0.76
C GLU A 310 -10.71 9.34 1.62
N ASN A 311 -10.63 9.77 2.88
CA ASN A 311 -9.71 9.18 3.84
C ASN A 311 -10.00 7.69 3.98
N SER A 312 -9.00 6.87 3.75
CA SER A 312 -9.15 5.42 3.69
C SER A 312 -7.90 4.69 4.16
N TYR A 313 -8.10 3.42 4.49
CA TYR A 313 -7.04 2.46 4.77
C TYR A 313 -7.30 1.16 4.01
N GLY A 314 -6.25 0.36 3.85
CA GLY A 314 -6.32 -0.91 3.16
C GLY A 314 -6.32 -2.08 4.13
N ILE A 315 -7.09 -3.12 3.81
CA ILE A 315 -7.12 -4.41 4.48
C ILE A 315 -6.81 -5.50 3.45
N LEU A 316 -5.92 -6.42 3.79
CA LEU A 316 -5.71 -7.66 3.06
C LEU A 316 -6.12 -8.82 3.96
N ASN A 317 -7.16 -9.52 3.53
CA ASN A 317 -7.76 -10.65 4.23
C ASN A 317 -7.35 -11.95 3.54
N TYR A 318 -6.34 -12.64 4.06
CA TYR A 318 -5.84 -13.88 3.49
C TYR A 318 -6.66 -15.08 3.96
N ASN A 319 -6.97 -15.96 3.01
CA ASN A 319 -7.51 -17.29 3.27
C ASN A 319 -6.55 -18.31 2.66
N PHE A 320 -5.84 -19.04 3.52
CA PHE A 320 -4.79 -19.96 3.11
C PHE A 320 -5.34 -21.28 2.58
N GLU A 321 -6.53 -21.70 3.04
CA GLU A 321 -7.20 -22.90 2.53
C GLU A 321 -7.61 -22.73 1.07
N GLN A 322 -8.12 -21.55 0.72
CA GLN A 322 -8.58 -21.20 -0.63
C GLN A 322 -7.48 -20.60 -1.51
N ASN A 323 -6.25 -20.43 -0.99
CA ASN A 323 -5.13 -19.79 -1.67
C ASN A 323 -5.52 -18.43 -2.29
N LYS A 324 -6.14 -17.55 -1.50
CA LYS A 324 -6.63 -16.26 -1.98
C LYS A 324 -6.46 -15.14 -0.97
N VAL A 325 -6.57 -13.91 -1.45
CA VAL A 325 -6.63 -12.70 -0.64
C VAL A 325 -7.78 -11.80 -1.09
N ILE A 326 -8.54 -11.27 -0.14
CA ILE A 326 -9.51 -10.21 -0.39
C ILE A 326 -8.89 -8.88 0.02
N MET A 327 -8.66 -8.01 -0.96
CA MET A 327 -8.12 -6.67 -0.75
C MET A 327 -9.27 -5.67 -0.66
N GLN A 328 -9.33 -4.88 0.40
CA GLN A 328 -10.43 -3.97 0.67
C GLN A 328 -9.92 -2.58 1.04
N MET A 329 -10.55 -1.56 0.47
CA MET A 329 -10.42 -0.17 0.86
C MET A 329 -11.55 0.17 1.83
N HIS A 330 -11.22 0.66 3.02
CA HIS A 330 -12.18 1.02 4.05
C HIS A 330 -12.10 2.51 4.36
N ASN A 331 -13.24 3.15 4.60
CA ASN A 331 -13.29 4.39 5.39
C ASN A 331 -13.64 4.05 6.85
N GLN A 332 -14.10 5.04 7.61
CA GLN A 332 -14.50 4.85 9.01
C GLN A 332 -15.70 3.89 9.20
N ASN A 333 -16.57 3.77 8.18
CA ASN A 333 -17.90 3.19 8.32
C ASN A 333 -18.16 1.97 7.41
N GLU A 334 -17.52 1.90 6.25
CA GLU A 334 -17.83 0.93 5.22
C GLU A 334 -16.63 0.55 4.36
N ILE A 335 -16.80 -0.54 3.60
CA ILE A 335 -15.93 -0.93 2.50
C ILE A 335 -16.28 -0.05 1.30
N LEU A 336 -15.31 0.72 0.82
CA LEU A 336 -15.45 1.61 -0.34
C LEU A 336 -15.29 0.84 -1.65
N GLN A 337 -14.37 -0.12 -1.65
CA GLN A 337 -14.05 -0.95 -2.80
C GLN A 337 -13.37 -2.24 -2.32
N GLU A 338 -13.61 -3.33 -3.04
CA GLU A 338 -12.94 -4.60 -2.78
C GLU A 338 -12.55 -5.30 -4.08
N TYR A 339 -11.54 -6.15 -3.98
CA TYR A 339 -11.11 -7.06 -5.03
C TYR A 339 -10.68 -8.38 -4.42
N GLU A 340 -11.17 -9.49 -4.97
CA GLU A 340 -10.74 -10.84 -4.60
C GLU A 340 -9.70 -11.32 -5.61
N LEU A 341 -8.53 -11.71 -5.11
CA LEU A 341 -7.44 -12.28 -5.88
C LEU A 341 -7.22 -13.73 -5.47
N GLU A 342 -7.49 -14.65 -6.38
CA GLU A 342 -7.07 -16.05 -6.30
C GLU A 342 -5.68 -16.17 -6.94
N PHE A 343 -4.75 -16.85 -6.27
CA PHE A 343 -3.36 -17.00 -6.72
C PHE A 343 -3.11 -18.29 -7.51
#